data_AF-A0A8K0CJ28-F1
#
_entry.id   AF-A0A8K0CJ28-F1
#
_cell.length_a   1.000
_cell.length_b   1.000
_cell.length_c   1.000
_cell.angle_alpha   90.00
_cell.angle_beta   90.00
_cell.angle_gamma   90.00
#
_symmetry.space_group_name_H-M   'P 1'
#
loop_
_entity.id
_entity.type
_entity.pdbx_description
1 polymer ?
#
loop_
_entity_poly.entity_id
_entity_poly.type
_entity_poly.pdbx_seq_one_letter_code
_entity_poly.pdbx_strand_id
1 'polypeptide(L)'
;MRNIISLIFLFVCLQFQINLISAGIEHLTQNDAKCFPYDFVYNIEEKVFVRLIVIPYLTSESLRDLSRLETIPDNNPRYNSFLTCIWKDRKFQNQNGDIDFDAIERDLADAIGKEVGSTGPGMNLSKVESKRIVDECKHLGGLTQGQKVVLVRNCILTRIRNFGRI
;
A
#
# COMPACT_ATOMS: atom_id res chain seq x y z
N MET A 1 2.48 -53.25 9.31
CA MET A 1 2.83 -51.83 9.60
C MET A 1 3.88 -51.30 8.63
N ARG A 2 3.58 -51.25 7.31
CA ARG A 2 4.52 -50.73 6.30
C ARG A 2 3.90 -49.72 5.32
N ASN A 3 2.58 -49.56 5.35
CA ASN A 3 1.84 -48.67 4.42
C ASN A 3 1.46 -47.31 5.01
N ILE A 4 1.63 -47.09 6.33
CA ILE A 4 1.24 -45.82 6.99
C ILE A 4 2.36 -44.76 6.85
N ILE A 5 3.62 -45.19 6.80
CA ILE A 5 4.78 -44.28 6.74
C ILE A 5 4.89 -43.58 5.36
N SER A 6 4.41 -44.24 4.29
CA SER A 6 4.45 -43.69 2.92
C SER A 6 3.44 -42.54 2.71
N LEU A 7 2.28 -42.62 3.36
CA LEU A 7 1.25 -41.57 3.31
C LEU A 7 1.67 -40.31 4.09
N ILE A 8 2.41 -40.46 5.19
CA ILE A 8 2.91 -39.33 5.98
C ILE A 8 4.01 -38.59 5.20
N PHE A 9 4.90 -39.30 4.50
CA PHE A 9 5.93 -38.68 3.67
C PHE A 9 5.35 -37.93 2.46
N LEU A 10 4.28 -38.46 1.84
CA LEU A 10 3.56 -37.76 0.77
C LEU A 10 2.84 -36.50 1.28
N PHE A 11 2.28 -36.54 2.50
CA PHE A 11 1.65 -35.37 3.11
C PHE A 11 2.65 -34.29 3.51
N VAL A 12 3.82 -34.67 4.03
CA VAL A 12 4.90 -33.73 4.36
C VAL A 12 5.52 -33.12 3.09
N CYS A 13 5.64 -33.88 1.99
CA CYS A 13 6.05 -33.31 0.70
C CYS A 13 4.98 -32.40 0.07
N LEU A 14 3.68 -32.69 0.23
CA LEU A 14 2.62 -31.81 -0.25
C LEU A 14 2.57 -30.49 0.54
N GLN A 15 2.84 -30.53 1.85
CA GLN A 15 2.98 -29.33 2.68
C GLN A 15 4.27 -28.55 2.33
N PHE A 16 5.32 -29.22 1.86
CA PHE A 16 6.56 -28.55 1.45
C PHE A 16 6.44 -27.85 0.09
N GLN A 17 5.47 -28.22 -0.75
CA GLN A 17 5.15 -27.48 -1.98
C GLN A 17 4.26 -26.25 -1.75
N ILE A 18 3.87 -25.96 -0.50
CA ILE A 18 3.22 -24.68 -0.13
C ILE A 18 4.26 -23.56 0.11
N ASN A 19 5.56 -23.88 0.13
CA ASN A 19 6.64 -22.93 0.42
C ASN A 19 7.39 -22.39 -0.80
N LEU A 20 6.75 -22.31 -1.97
CA LEU A 20 7.35 -21.64 -3.13
C LEU A 20 6.51 -20.45 -3.60
N ILE A 21 7.00 -19.28 -3.19
CA ILE A 21 6.86 -17.97 -3.84
C ILE A 21 5.53 -17.24 -3.57
N SER A 22 5.50 -16.51 -2.45
CA SER A 22 4.88 -15.19 -2.42
C SER A 22 5.50 -14.35 -1.30
N ALA A 23 6.57 -13.62 -1.60
CA ALA A 23 6.83 -12.36 -0.90
C ALA A 23 5.80 -11.33 -1.37
N GLY A 24 4.52 -11.61 -1.15
CA GLY A 24 3.41 -10.91 -1.78
C GLY A 24 2.39 -10.54 -0.74
N ILE A 25 2.50 -9.29 -0.26
CA ILE A 25 1.42 -8.39 0.12
C ILE A 25 0.06 -9.12 0.35
N GLU A 26 -0.10 -9.80 1.49
CA GLU A 26 -1.36 -10.41 1.93
C GLU A 26 -2.24 -9.33 2.59
N HIS A 27 -2.64 -8.29 1.87
CA HIS A 27 -3.25 -7.10 2.50
C HIS A 27 -4.65 -6.74 2.03
N LEU A 28 -5.29 -7.56 1.19
CA LEU A 28 -6.71 -7.36 0.89
C LEU A 28 -7.56 -7.97 1.98
N THR A 29 -8.19 -7.12 2.77
CA THR A 29 -9.24 -7.54 3.69
C THR A 29 -10.54 -7.77 2.92
N GLN A 30 -11.48 -8.54 3.48
CA GLN A 30 -12.84 -8.64 2.95
C GLN A 30 -13.51 -7.25 2.82
N ASN A 31 -13.13 -6.29 3.67
CA ASN A 31 -13.63 -4.93 3.59
C ASN A 31 -13.11 -4.18 2.35
N ASP A 32 -11.90 -4.46 1.89
CA ASP A 32 -11.36 -3.84 0.66
C ASP A 32 -12.04 -4.43 -0.58
N ALA A 33 -12.55 -5.66 -0.50
CA ALA A 33 -13.20 -6.34 -1.62
C ALA A 33 -14.42 -5.58 -2.15
N LYS A 34 -15.11 -4.79 -1.30
CA LYS A 34 -16.26 -3.97 -1.71
C LYS A 34 -15.88 -2.80 -2.63
N CYS A 35 -14.59 -2.45 -2.68
CA CYS A 35 -14.10 -1.37 -3.51
C CYS A 35 -13.71 -1.81 -4.92
N PHE A 36 -13.58 -3.13 -5.16
CA PHE A 36 -13.27 -3.64 -6.49
C PHE A 36 -14.33 -3.25 -7.52
N PRO A 37 -13.91 -2.92 -8.75
CA PRO A 37 -14.87 -2.66 -9.82
C PRO A 37 -15.68 -3.93 -10.13
N TYR A 38 -16.91 -3.76 -10.62
CA TYR A 38 -17.83 -4.88 -10.88
C TYR A 38 -17.28 -5.92 -11.87
N ASP A 39 -16.41 -5.50 -12.78
CA ASP A 39 -15.76 -6.33 -13.79
C ASP A 39 -14.39 -6.89 -13.34
N PHE A 40 -14.08 -6.81 -12.04
CA PHE A 40 -12.80 -7.25 -11.50
C PHE A 40 -12.61 -8.77 -11.61
N VAL A 41 -11.52 -9.19 -12.26
CA VAL A 41 -11.16 -10.61 -12.39
C VAL A 41 -10.05 -10.97 -11.41
N TYR A 42 -10.41 -11.57 -10.29
CA TYR A 42 -9.50 -11.84 -9.15
C TYR A 42 -8.17 -12.49 -9.57
N ASN A 43 -8.23 -13.60 -10.31
CA ASN A 43 -7.03 -14.37 -10.69
C ASN A 43 -6.06 -13.63 -11.64
N ILE A 44 -6.50 -12.50 -12.22
CA ILE A 44 -5.72 -11.73 -13.20
C ILE A 44 -5.27 -10.40 -12.57
N GLU A 45 -6.18 -9.71 -11.89
CA GLU A 45 -6.03 -8.31 -11.55
C GLU A 45 -5.65 -8.05 -10.09
N GLU A 46 -5.79 -9.05 -9.21
CA GLU A 46 -5.50 -8.90 -7.77
C GLU A 46 -4.12 -8.31 -7.53
N LYS A 47 -3.07 -8.90 -8.11
CA LYS A 47 -1.69 -8.42 -7.92
C LYS A 47 -1.49 -6.96 -8.36
N VAL A 48 -2.26 -6.50 -9.35
CA VAL A 48 -2.21 -5.11 -9.80
C VAL A 48 -2.88 -4.21 -8.78
N PHE A 49 -4.10 -4.54 -8.35
CA PHE A 49 -4.89 -3.71 -7.45
C PHE A 49 -4.34 -3.67 -6.02
N VAL A 50 -3.80 -4.78 -5.51
CA VAL A 50 -3.07 -4.86 -4.23
C VAL A 50 -1.95 -3.82 -4.18
N ARG A 51 -1.22 -3.63 -5.28
CA ARG A 51 -0.13 -2.64 -5.35
C ARG A 51 -0.64 -1.20 -5.39
N LEU A 52 -1.93 -0.97 -5.63
CA LEU A 52 -2.50 0.38 -5.64
C LEU A 52 -2.72 0.90 -4.21
N ILE A 53 -3.15 0.06 -3.27
CA ILE A 53 -3.62 0.49 -1.94
C ILE A 53 -2.52 0.80 -0.92
N VAL A 54 -1.27 0.96 -1.34
CA VAL A 54 -0.12 1.03 -0.43
C VAL A 54 -0.09 2.21 0.53
N ILE A 55 -0.67 3.37 0.17
CA ILE A 55 -0.66 4.54 1.05
C ILE A 55 -1.54 4.32 2.31
N PRO A 56 -2.78 3.84 2.18
CA PRO A 56 -3.58 3.37 3.33
C PRO A 56 -2.97 2.23 4.16
N TYR A 57 -1.89 1.62 3.69
CA TYR A 57 -1.18 0.50 4.33
C TYR A 57 0.29 0.83 4.64
N LEU A 58 0.66 2.13 4.69
CA LEU A 58 2.04 2.56 4.97
C LEU A 58 2.62 1.91 6.22
N THR A 59 1.81 1.73 7.26
CA THR A 59 2.27 1.16 8.53
C THR A 59 2.51 -0.35 8.47
N SER A 60 1.96 -1.09 7.50
CA SER A 60 2.20 -2.53 7.36
C SER A 60 3.32 -2.88 6.38
N GLU A 61 3.80 -1.90 5.62
CA GLU A 61 4.76 -2.08 4.54
C GLU A 61 6.15 -1.56 4.92
N SER A 62 7.21 -2.18 4.40
CA SER A 62 8.55 -1.60 4.51
C SER A 62 8.72 -0.45 3.52
N LEU A 63 9.46 0.60 3.89
CA LEU A 63 9.72 1.70 2.94
C LEU A 63 10.50 1.21 1.71
N ARG A 64 11.30 0.15 1.89
CA ARG A 64 12.03 -0.49 0.80
C ARG A 64 11.09 -1.09 -0.24
N ASP A 65 10.04 -1.78 0.17
CA ASP A 65 9.09 -2.39 -0.76
C ASP A 65 8.26 -1.31 -1.46
N LEU A 66 7.85 -0.29 -0.73
CA LEU A 66 7.17 0.89 -1.28
C LEU A 66 8.01 1.62 -2.33
N SER A 67 9.32 1.77 -2.09
CA SER A 67 10.24 2.47 -3.02
C SER A 67 10.32 1.82 -4.40
N ARG A 68 10.02 0.52 -4.49
CA ARG A 68 10.06 -0.28 -5.73
C ARG A 68 8.76 -0.23 -6.53
N LEU A 69 7.69 0.29 -5.94
CA LEU A 69 6.40 0.38 -6.62
C LEU A 69 6.43 1.46 -7.69
N GLU A 70 5.82 1.14 -8.84
CA GLU A 70 5.69 2.06 -9.95
C GLU A 70 4.56 3.07 -9.73
N THR A 71 4.69 4.22 -10.37
CA THR A 71 3.60 5.19 -10.49
C THR A 71 2.56 4.66 -11.47
N ILE A 72 1.30 4.98 -11.23
CA ILE A 72 0.18 4.52 -12.05
C ILE A 72 -0.41 5.67 -12.89
N PRO A 73 -1.05 5.40 -14.03
CA PRO A 73 -1.74 6.43 -14.80
C PRO A 73 -2.88 7.07 -13.99
N ASP A 74 -2.98 8.39 -14.03
CA ASP A 74 -4.03 9.19 -13.36
C ASP A 74 -5.34 9.20 -14.16
N ASN A 75 -5.32 8.92 -15.45
CA ASN A 75 -6.49 8.88 -16.31
C ASN A 75 -7.22 7.54 -16.33
N ASN A 76 -6.80 6.54 -15.53
CA ASN A 76 -7.48 5.25 -15.49
C ASN A 76 -8.70 5.30 -14.54
N PRO A 77 -9.95 5.23 -15.08
CA PRO A 77 -11.15 5.37 -14.26
C PRO A 77 -11.34 4.24 -13.25
N ARG A 78 -10.87 3.01 -13.55
CA ARG A 78 -10.97 1.87 -12.62
C ARG A 78 -10.06 2.09 -11.40
N TYR A 79 -8.83 2.56 -11.62
CA TYR A 79 -7.91 2.90 -10.52
C TYR A 79 -8.44 4.06 -9.69
N ASN A 80 -8.93 5.11 -10.35
CA ASN A 80 -9.49 6.30 -9.70
C ASN A 80 -10.66 5.93 -8.77
N SER A 81 -11.61 5.13 -9.27
CA SER A 81 -12.76 4.68 -8.49
C SER A 81 -12.36 3.80 -7.31
N PHE A 82 -11.50 2.82 -7.57
CA PHE A 82 -11.02 1.88 -6.55
C PHE A 82 -10.27 2.61 -5.42
N LEU A 83 -9.30 3.48 -5.76
CA LEU A 83 -8.52 4.20 -4.77
C LEU A 83 -9.35 5.22 -3.98
N THR A 84 -10.30 5.89 -4.62
CA THR A 84 -11.25 6.77 -3.92
C THR A 84 -12.04 5.99 -2.87
N CYS A 85 -12.56 4.81 -3.23
CA CYS A 85 -13.30 3.96 -2.30
C CYS A 85 -12.42 3.54 -1.11
N ILE A 86 -11.20 3.05 -1.37
CA ILE A 86 -10.28 2.62 -0.32
C ILE A 86 -9.88 3.79 0.59
N TRP A 87 -9.54 4.96 0.03
CA TRP A 87 -9.13 6.11 0.84
C TRP A 87 -10.26 6.64 1.70
N LYS A 88 -11.52 6.59 1.21
CA LYS A 88 -12.70 6.92 2.03
C LYS A 88 -12.94 5.90 3.13
N ASP A 89 -12.82 4.61 2.82
CA ASP A 89 -12.98 3.53 3.81
C ASP A 89 -11.94 3.62 4.94
N ARG A 90 -10.70 3.95 4.58
CA ARG A 90 -9.56 4.09 5.49
C ARG A 90 -9.44 5.49 6.10
N LYS A 91 -10.42 6.37 5.86
CA LYS A 91 -10.50 7.73 6.41
C LYS A 91 -9.32 8.64 6.01
N PHE A 92 -8.63 8.34 4.92
CA PHE A 92 -7.64 9.23 4.29
C PHE A 92 -8.31 10.24 3.36
N GLN A 93 -9.58 10.03 3.06
CA GLN A 93 -10.42 10.95 2.31
C GLN A 93 -11.80 11.00 2.95
N ASN A 94 -12.40 12.18 3.05
CA ASN A 94 -13.77 12.31 3.52
C ASN A 94 -14.79 12.02 2.40
N GLN A 95 -16.09 12.02 2.72
CA GLN A 95 -17.14 11.77 1.73
C GLN A 95 -17.19 12.81 0.61
N ASN A 96 -16.80 14.05 0.90
CA ASN A 96 -16.73 15.18 -0.04
C ASN A 96 -15.51 15.13 -0.96
N GLY A 97 -14.57 14.20 -0.73
CA GLY A 97 -13.37 14.03 -1.53
C GLY A 97 -12.15 14.81 -1.02
N ASP A 98 -12.24 15.48 0.13
CA ASP A 98 -11.09 16.14 0.75
C ASP A 98 -10.19 15.09 1.38
N ILE A 99 -8.88 15.22 1.11
CA ILE A 99 -7.87 14.30 1.63
C ILE A 99 -7.46 14.75 3.04
N ASP A 100 -7.44 13.80 3.97
CA ASP A 100 -6.91 13.98 5.33
C ASP A 100 -5.39 13.82 5.30
N PHE A 101 -4.69 14.92 5.01
CA PHE A 101 -3.24 14.95 4.94
C PHE A 101 -2.57 14.73 6.30
N ASP A 102 -3.24 15.08 7.40
CA ASP A 102 -2.73 14.85 8.75
C ASP A 102 -2.70 13.35 9.07
N ALA A 103 -3.72 12.61 8.62
CA ALA A 103 -3.73 11.15 8.72
C ALA A 103 -2.60 10.50 7.92
N ILE A 104 -2.36 10.97 6.69
CA ILE A 104 -1.26 10.48 5.85
C ILE A 104 0.10 10.83 6.48
N GLU A 105 0.29 12.05 6.98
CA GLU A 105 1.53 12.49 7.63
C GLU A 105 1.86 11.59 8.83
N ARG A 106 0.86 11.32 9.69
CA ARG A 106 1.02 10.44 10.85
C ARG A 106 1.45 9.03 10.46
N ASP A 107 0.73 8.40 9.53
CA ASP A 107 1.00 7.02 9.14
C ASP A 107 2.34 6.89 8.39
N LEU A 108 2.72 7.93 7.65
CA LEU A 108 4.05 8.02 7.01
C LEU A 108 5.17 8.23 8.04
N ALA A 109 4.95 9.05 9.08
CA ALA A 109 5.91 9.23 10.17
C ALA A 109 6.16 7.92 10.92
N ASP A 110 5.11 7.14 11.14
CA ASP A 110 5.21 5.81 11.75
C ASP A 110 5.97 4.84 10.85
N ALA A 111 5.69 4.83 9.55
CA ALA A 111 6.42 4.00 8.58
C ALA A 111 7.91 4.36 8.50
N ILE A 112 8.26 5.65 8.43
CA ILE A 112 9.66 6.11 8.44
C ILE A 112 10.32 5.77 9.78
N GLY A 113 9.62 5.97 10.91
CA GLY A 113 10.13 5.68 12.25
C GLY A 113 10.52 4.21 12.45
N LYS A 114 9.85 3.27 11.76
CA LYS A 114 10.23 1.85 11.77
C LYS A 114 11.59 1.58 11.12
N GLU A 115 11.97 2.39 10.13
CA GLU A 115 13.24 2.24 9.40
C GLU A 115 14.39 2.99 10.07
N VAL A 116 14.14 4.21 10.56
CA VAL A 116 15.20 5.08 11.14
C VAL A 116 15.33 4.95 12.66
N GLY A 117 14.43 4.20 13.31
CA GLY A 117 14.42 3.97 14.75
C GLY A 117 13.46 4.88 15.52
N SER A 118 13.00 4.37 16.66
CA SER A 118 11.97 4.98 17.52
C SER A 118 12.51 5.87 18.64
N THR A 119 13.82 6.17 18.64
CA THR A 119 14.47 7.01 19.65
C THR A 119 14.57 8.47 19.16
N GLY A 120 14.85 9.41 20.08
CA GLY A 120 14.76 10.86 19.84
C GLY A 120 15.18 11.36 18.45
N PRO A 121 16.42 11.09 17.98
CA PRO A 121 16.86 11.51 16.65
C PRO A 121 16.05 10.88 15.50
N GLY A 122 15.76 9.58 15.56
CA GLY A 122 14.98 8.87 14.55
C GLY A 122 13.53 9.33 14.50
N MET A 123 12.89 9.53 15.66
CA MET A 123 11.54 10.07 15.75
C MET A 123 11.43 11.52 15.23
N ASN A 124 12.46 12.34 15.46
CA ASN A 124 12.49 13.70 14.92
C ASN A 124 12.66 13.67 13.39
N LEU A 125 13.56 12.83 12.88
CA LEU A 125 13.74 12.65 11.44
C LEU A 125 12.46 12.16 10.78
N SER A 126 11.76 11.18 11.36
CA SER A 126 10.53 10.64 10.78
C SER A 126 9.42 11.70 10.69
N LYS A 127 9.27 12.55 11.71
CA LYS A 127 8.32 13.67 11.70
C LYS A 127 8.68 14.75 10.68
N VAL A 128 9.96 15.13 10.60
CA VAL A 128 10.42 16.14 9.64
C VAL A 128 10.24 15.66 8.20
N GLU A 129 10.62 14.41 7.92
CA GLU A 129 10.55 13.86 6.56
C GLU A 129 9.12 13.57 6.14
N SER A 130 8.28 12.98 7.00
CA SER A 130 6.86 12.76 6.70
C SER A 130 6.14 14.07 6.37
N LYS A 131 6.34 15.10 7.19
CA LYS A 131 5.80 16.44 6.96
C LYS A 131 6.27 17.01 5.63
N ARG A 132 7.58 16.99 5.37
CA ARG A 132 8.16 17.50 4.11
C ARG A 132 7.53 16.80 2.90
N ILE A 133 7.40 15.48 2.94
CA ILE A 133 6.80 14.68 1.87
C ILE A 133 5.33 15.08 1.63
N VAL A 134 4.54 15.18 2.69
CA VAL A 134 3.12 15.57 2.58
C VAL A 134 2.97 17.00 2.07
N ASP A 135 3.77 17.94 2.58
CA ASP A 135 3.75 19.34 2.15
C ASP A 135 4.08 19.50 0.65
N GLU A 136 5.01 18.69 0.13
CA GLU A 136 5.34 18.67 -1.30
C GLU A 136 4.22 18.09 -2.18
N CYS A 137 3.36 17.24 -1.63
CA CYS A 137 2.34 16.52 -2.39
C CYS A 137 0.91 17.05 -2.23
N LYS A 138 0.61 17.79 -1.16
CA LYS A 138 -0.77 18.17 -0.79
C LYS A 138 -1.46 19.15 -1.75
N HIS A 139 -0.67 19.90 -2.52
CA HIS A 139 -1.17 20.89 -3.48
C HIS A 139 -1.53 20.30 -4.84
N LEU A 140 -1.31 19.00 -5.04
CA LEU A 140 -1.67 18.32 -6.28
C LEU A 140 -3.20 18.29 -6.43
N GLY A 141 -3.65 18.79 -7.58
CA GLY A 141 -5.05 18.76 -7.99
C GLY A 141 -5.39 17.49 -8.77
N GLY A 142 -6.51 17.56 -9.50
CA GLY A 142 -7.00 16.55 -10.43
C GLY A 142 -8.32 17.04 -11.00
N LEU A 143 -8.73 16.58 -12.18
CA LEU A 143 -10.05 16.94 -12.72
C LEU A 143 -11.17 16.24 -11.94
N THR A 144 -10.85 15.10 -11.32
CA THR A 144 -11.75 14.32 -10.46
C THR A 144 -11.11 14.03 -9.10
N GLN A 145 -11.93 13.67 -8.10
CA GLN A 145 -11.46 13.24 -6.78
C GLN A 145 -10.48 12.05 -6.87
N GLY A 146 -10.78 11.07 -7.72
CA GLY A 146 -9.91 9.89 -7.90
C GLY A 146 -8.59 10.22 -8.57
N GLN A 147 -8.58 11.13 -9.54
CA GLN A 147 -7.34 11.65 -10.13
C GLN A 147 -6.46 12.32 -9.07
N LYS A 148 -7.05 13.15 -8.21
CA LYS A 148 -6.33 13.80 -7.11
C LYS A 148 -5.67 12.75 -6.19
N VAL A 149 -6.41 11.70 -5.83
CA VAL A 149 -5.89 10.58 -5.03
C VAL A 149 -4.70 9.89 -5.72
N VAL A 150 -4.80 9.59 -7.02
CA VAL A 150 -3.70 8.96 -7.77
C VAL A 150 -2.46 9.85 -7.83
N LEU A 151 -2.64 11.15 -8.08
CA LEU A 151 -1.54 12.11 -8.16
C LEU A 151 -0.82 12.26 -6.82
N VAL A 152 -1.57 12.39 -5.72
CA VAL A 152 -1.00 12.43 -4.36
C VAL A 152 -0.27 11.13 -4.04
N ARG A 153 -0.88 9.96 -4.31
CA ARG A 153 -0.24 8.64 -4.12
C ARG A 153 1.10 8.55 -4.86
N ASN A 154 1.10 8.88 -6.15
CA ASN A 154 2.30 8.79 -6.99
C ASN A 154 3.41 9.75 -6.51
N CYS A 155 3.03 10.95 -6.06
CA CYS A 155 3.96 11.89 -5.45
C CYS A 155 4.61 11.31 -4.19
N ILE A 156 3.81 10.82 -3.24
CA ILE A 156 4.33 10.25 -1.98
C ILE A 156 5.28 9.08 -2.27
N LEU A 157 4.91 8.14 -3.15
CA LEU A 157 5.78 7.03 -3.54
C LEU A 157 7.10 7.49 -4.15
N THR A 158 7.06 8.52 -4.99
CA THR A 158 8.26 9.10 -5.60
C THR A 158 9.17 9.70 -4.53
N ARG A 159 8.60 10.38 -3.51
CA ARG A 159 9.39 10.95 -2.41
C ARG A 159 9.96 9.88 -1.48
N ILE A 160 9.20 8.84 -1.15
CA ILE A 160 9.69 7.67 -0.39
C ILE A 160 10.87 7.02 -1.12
N ARG A 161 10.78 6.84 -2.43
CA ARG A 161 11.89 6.29 -3.24
C ARG A 161 13.15 7.13 -3.15
N ASN A 162 13.02 8.45 -3.10
CA ASN A 162 14.16 9.35 -2.98
C ASN A 162 14.75 9.37 -1.57
N PHE A 163 13.91 9.18 -0.55
CA PHE A 163 14.36 9.04 0.84
C PHE A 163 15.23 7.78 1.04
N GLY A 164 14.81 6.62 0.53
CA GLY A 164 15.55 5.35 0.67
C GLY A 164 16.84 5.22 -0.16
N ARG A 165 17.26 6.28 -0.87
CA ARG A 165 18.53 6.35 -1.62
C ARG A 165 19.66 7.05 -0.84
N ILE A 166 19.34 7.56 0.35
CA ILE A 166 20.27 8.20 1.29
C ILE A 166 20.82 7.12 2.21
#